data_AF-A0A941PIP4-F1
#
_entry.id   AF-A0A941PIP4-F1
#
_cell.length_a   1.000
_cell.length_b   1.000
_cell.length_c   1.000
_cell.angle_alpha   90.00
_cell.angle_beta   90.00
_cell.angle_gamma   90.00
#
_symmetry.space_group_name_H-M   'P 1'
#
loop_
_entity.id
_entity.type
_entity.pdbx_description
1 polymer ?
#
loop_
_entity_poly.entity_id
_entity_poly.type
_entity_poly.pdbx_seq_one_letter_code
_entity_poly.pdbx_strand_id
1 'polypeptide(L)'
;MLSESIAAELRQLEARSLTILAEFKSAFESRADIRARAEILRRAHSNSFFGDHALTYFRDFEAPLHGFDVEWGHLDGFHGKHNSDWIVYGLDDLLAFVYRDSSFEALDEDNRKLDLAAIELRDRALDLFSLVEEGATGSVSKIAADIRQSILSAWEDTSAQSYVSRAIKSAPRMTRDSSNISQGMRTPVHVAVLAQLHFLKETADALLLVANSARRVLLGSKLIK
;
A
#
# COMPACT_ATOMS: atom_id res chain seq x y z
N MET A 1 -15.90 -35.34 -0.70
CA MET A 1 -16.82 -34.51 -1.51
C MET A 1 -17.17 -33.28 -0.70
N LEU A 2 -17.19 -32.07 -1.28
CA LEU A 2 -17.63 -30.87 -0.57
C LEU A 2 -19.13 -30.96 -0.30
N SER A 3 -19.57 -30.50 0.87
CA SER A 3 -21.01 -30.36 1.14
C SER A 3 -21.60 -29.26 0.25
N GLU A 4 -22.88 -29.38 -0.11
CA GLU A 4 -23.57 -28.33 -0.87
C GLU A 4 -23.57 -26.98 -0.15
N SER A 5 -23.58 -27.00 1.19
CA SER A 5 -23.45 -25.81 2.03
C SER A 5 -22.11 -25.10 1.79
N ILE A 6 -20.98 -25.82 1.88
CA ILE A 6 -19.64 -25.26 1.63
C ILE A 6 -19.51 -24.77 0.18
N ALA A 7 -20.08 -25.49 -0.78
CA ALA A 7 -20.07 -25.05 -2.18
C ALA A 7 -20.88 -23.76 -2.39
N ALA A 8 -22.01 -23.58 -1.69
CA ALA A 8 -22.78 -22.34 -1.73
C ALA A 8 -22.01 -21.16 -1.12
N GLU A 9 -21.37 -21.39 0.04
CA GLU A 9 -20.50 -20.42 0.72
C GLU A 9 -19.35 -19.96 -0.16
N LEU A 10 -18.66 -20.89 -0.84
CA LEU A 10 -17.57 -20.56 -1.77
C LEU A 10 -18.04 -19.70 -2.96
N ARG A 11 -19.24 -19.97 -3.49
CA ARG A 11 -19.83 -19.15 -4.58
C ARG A 11 -20.18 -17.75 -4.07
N GLN A 12 -20.70 -17.64 -2.85
CA GLN A 12 -21.00 -16.35 -2.25
C GLN A 12 -19.73 -15.55 -2.01
N LEU A 13 -18.68 -16.19 -1.51
CA LEU A 13 -17.36 -15.59 -1.30
C LEU A 13 -16.80 -15.04 -2.63
N GLU A 14 -16.78 -15.86 -3.68
CA GLU A 14 -16.36 -15.44 -5.02
C GLU A 14 -17.17 -14.24 -5.53
N ALA A 15 -18.50 -14.33 -5.49
CA ALA A 15 -19.38 -13.28 -6.00
C ALA A 15 -19.21 -11.96 -5.23
N ARG A 16 -19.05 -12.04 -3.91
CA ARG A 16 -18.91 -10.85 -3.06
C ARG A 16 -17.57 -10.17 -3.26
N SER A 17 -16.47 -10.94 -3.35
CA SER A 17 -15.15 -10.40 -3.69
C SER A 17 -15.16 -9.68 -5.04
N LEU A 18 -15.77 -10.28 -6.07
CA LEU A 18 -15.86 -9.66 -7.39
C LEU A 18 -16.76 -8.43 -7.41
N THR A 19 -17.84 -8.42 -6.63
CA THR A 19 -18.72 -7.25 -6.48
C THR A 19 -17.95 -6.07 -5.89
N ILE A 20 -17.20 -6.28 -4.81
CA ILE A 20 -16.39 -5.22 -4.20
C ILE A 20 -15.31 -4.73 -5.19
N LEU A 21 -14.63 -5.63 -5.89
CA LEU A 21 -13.65 -5.22 -6.92
C LEU A 21 -14.29 -4.36 -8.02
N ALA A 22 -15.51 -4.67 -8.42
CA ALA A 22 -16.24 -3.88 -9.41
C ALA A 22 -16.66 -2.50 -8.86
N GLU A 23 -17.10 -2.43 -7.60
CA GLU A 23 -17.45 -1.18 -6.91
C GLU A 23 -16.25 -0.21 -6.85
N PHE A 24 -15.06 -0.74 -6.54
CA PHE A 24 -13.84 0.06 -6.40
C PHE A 24 -13.04 0.22 -7.70
N LYS A 25 -13.48 -0.38 -8.83
CA LYS A 25 -12.77 -0.30 -10.11
C LYS A 25 -12.46 1.14 -10.53
N SER A 26 -13.48 2.01 -10.46
CA SER A 26 -13.33 3.43 -10.80
C SER A 26 -12.40 4.17 -9.85
N ALA A 27 -12.39 3.81 -8.56
CA ALA A 27 -11.46 4.34 -7.57
C ALA A 27 -10.01 3.92 -7.86
N PHE A 28 -9.77 2.74 -8.43
CA PHE A 28 -8.40 2.35 -8.84
C PHE A 28 -7.93 3.11 -10.09
N GLU A 29 -8.81 3.29 -11.08
CA GLU A 29 -8.47 3.92 -12.36
C GLU A 29 -8.30 5.44 -12.23
N SER A 30 -9.12 6.10 -11.42
CA SER A 30 -9.13 7.57 -11.26
C SER A 30 -7.95 8.15 -10.49
N ARG A 31 -7.08 7.33 -9.90
CA ARG A 31 -5.99 7.79 -9.00
C ARG A 31 -4.63 7.83 -9.68
N ALA A 32 -4.58 7.64 -11.00
CA ALA A 32 -3.36 7.72 -11.80
C ALA A 32 -2.64 9.06 -11.65
N ASP A 33 -3.39 10.17 -11.63
CA ASP A 33 -2.82 11.52 -11.51
C ASP A 33 -2.21 11.77 -10.13
N ILE A 34 -2.87 11.32 -9.06
CA ILE A 34 -2.36 11.40 -7.69
C ILE A 34 -1.05 10.62 -7.57
N ARG A 35 -1.01 9.39 -8.14
CA ARG A 35 0.21 8.58 -8.18
C ARG A 35 1.33 9.31 -8.95
N ALA A 36 1.02 9.85 -10.13
CA ALA A 36 2.00 10.54 -10.95
C ALA A 36 2.61 11.75 -10.23
N ARG A 37 1.80 12.53 -9.51
CA ARG A 37 2.25 13.68 -8.71
C ARG A 37 3.06 13.27 -7.48
N ALA A 38 2.64 12.23 -6.78
CA ALA A 38 3.42 11.67 -5.68
C ALA A 38 4.80 11.16 -6.17
N GLU A 39 4.88 10.57 -7.36
CA GLU A 39 6.15 10.18 -7.99
C GLU A 39 7.02 11.38 -8.40
N ILE A 40 6.41 12.49 -8.84
CA ILE A 40 7.15 13.76 -9.07
C ILE A 40 7.80 14.22 -7.77
N LEU A 41 7.03 14.31 -6.68
CA LEU A 41 7.56 14.67 -5.36
C LEU A 41 8.67 13.70 -4.92
N ARG A 42 8.47 12.39 -5.10
CA ARG A 42 9.49 11.39 -4.74
C ARG A 42 10.84 11.65 -5.43
N ARG A 43 10.82 12.02 -6.71
CA ARG A 43 12.05 12.31 -7.47
C ARG A 43 12.72 13.62 -7.07
N ALA A 44 11.94 14.58 -6.57
CA ALA A 44 12.44 15.87 -6.10
C ALA A 44 12.84 15.86 -4.62
N HIS A 45 12.58 14.79 -3.88
CA HIS A 45 12.77 14.74 -2.43
C HIS A 45 14.25 14.63 -2.03
N SER A 46 14.57 15.15 -0.85
CA SER A 46 15.89 15.08 -0.22
C SER A 46 16.39 13.65 0.09
N ASN A 47 15.51 12.65 0.00
CA ASN A 47 15.70 11.27 0.46
C ASN A 47 15.99 11.15 1.97
N SER A 48 15.75 12.20 2.75
CA SER A 48 15.94 12.18 4.20
C SER A 48 14.62 12.32 4.94
N PHE A 49 14.49 11.57 6.03
CA PHE A 49 13.27 11.49 6.83
C PHE A 49 13.45 12.21 8.17
N PHE A 50 14.60 12.84 8.43
CA PHE A 50 14.82 13.57 9.68
C PHE A 50 14.09 14.91 9.64
N GLY A 51 13.33 15.23 10.68
CA GLY A 51 12.72 16.54 10.89
C GLY A 51 12.11 17.16 9.63
N ASP A 52 12.58 18.36 9.31
CA ASP A 52 12.18 19.14 8.16
C ASP A 52 12.76 18.61 6.85
N HIS A 53 13.82 17.78 6.87
CA HIS A 53 14.30 17.13 5.64
C HIS A 53 13.22 16.26 4.99
N ALA A 54 12.30 15.70 5.77
CA ALA A 54 11.14 14.97 5.25
C ALA A 54 10.20 15.85 4.39
N LEU A 55 10.29 17.16 4.55
CA LEU A 55 9.57 18.20 3.82
C LEU A 55 10.48 18.98 2.85
N THR A 56 11.74 18.60 2.73
CA THR A 56 12.70 19.22 1.81
C THR A 56 12.59 18.59 0.42
N TYR A 57 12.26 19.42 -0.57
CA TYR A 57 12.21 19.04 -1.97
C TYR A 57 12.98 20.07 -2.80
N PHE A 58 13.45 19.65 -3.96
CA PHE A 58 14.06 20.56 -4.91
C PHE A 58 13.01 21.53 -5.47
N ARG A 59 13.46 22.74 -5.83
CA ARG A 59 12.63 23.84 -6.31
C ARG A 59 11.66 23.36 -7.40
N ASP A 60 10.41 23.81 -7.29
CA ASP A 60 9.31 23.52 -8.22
C ASP A 60 9.04 22.01 -8.44
N PHE A 61 9.52 21.17 -7.52
CA PHE A 61 9.45 19.71 -7.59
C PHE A 61 10.14 19.12 -8.82
N GLU A 62 11.18 19.79 -9.32
CA GLU A 62 12.04 19.26 -10.37
C GLU A 62 12.99 18.18 -9.83
N ALA A 63 13.47 17.30 -10.71
CA ALA A 63 14.50 16.34 -10.33
C ALA A 63 15.85 17.08 -10.22
N PRO A 64 16.58 16.96 -9.10
CA PRO A 64 17.82 17.69 -8.92
C PRO A 64 18.95 17.10 -9.78
N LEU A 65 19.86 17.95 -10.27
CA LEU A 65 21.11 17.51 -10.90
C LEU A 65 22.06 16.83 -9.91
N HIS A 66 22.06 17.31 -8.66
CA HIS A 66 22.86 16.79 -7.56
C HIS A 66 21.97 16.53 -6.36
N GLY A 67 22.10 15.36 -5.74
CA GLY A 67 21.30 14.99 -4.56
C GLY A 67 21.51 15.92 -3.37
N PHE A 68 20.55 15.89 -2.44
CA PHE A 68 20.65 16.59 -1.18
C PHE A 68 21.72 15.94 -0.29
N ASP A 69 22.53 16.75 0.38
CA ASP A 69 23.49 16.25 1.38
C ASP A 69 22.73 15.96 2.68
N VAL A 70 22.29 14.71 2.84
CA VAL A 70 21.54 14.29 4.03
C VAL A 70 22.36 14.39 5.32
N GLU A 71 23.70 14.33 5.21
CA GLU A 71 24.57 14.40 6.38
C GLU A 71 24.63 15.83 6.93
N TRP A 72 24.72 16.84 6.06
CA TRP A 72 24.84 18.23 6.48
C TRP A 72 23.54 19.02 6.44
N GLY A 73 22.53 18.52 5.72
CA GLY A 73 21.24 19.18 5.59
C GLY A 73 21.39 20.56 4.94
N HIS A 74 20.82 21.57 5.60
CA HIS A 74 20.94 22.97 5.21
C HIS A 74 22.14 23.69 5.85
N LEU A 75 22.96 23.00 6.63
CA LEU A 75 24.18 23.59 7.21
C LEU A 75 25.23 23.76 6.12
N ASP A 76 26.03 24.82 6.23
CA ASP A 76 27.24 24.94 5.41
C ASP A 76 28.20 23.79 5.78
N GLY A 77 28.26 22.81 4.89
CA GLY A 77 29.08 21.62 5.06
C GLY A 77 30.53 21.83 4.62
N PHE A 78 31.31 20.75 4.66
CA PHE A 78 32.72 20.77 4.25
C PHE A 78 32.92 21.08 2.75
N HIS A 79 31.88 20.92 1.93
CA HIS A 79 31.91 21.14 0.47
C HIS A 79 31.52 22.56 0.02
N GLY A 80 31.32 23.49 0.96
CA GLY A 80 31.01 24.90 0.66
C GLY A 80 29.52 25.24 0.85
N LYS A 81 29.07 26.31 0.20
CA LYS A 81 27.70 26.85 0.36
C LYS A 81 26.64 25.85 -0.11
N HIS A 82 25.58 25.72 0.68
CA HIS A 82 24.40 24.93 0.36
C HIS A 82 23.74 25.38 -0.97
N ASN A 83 23.22 24.41 -1.72
CA ASN A 83 22.43 24.70 -2.93
C ASN A 83 21.04 25.27 -2.51
N SER A 84 20.85 26.57 -2.74
CA SER A 84 19.61 27.30 -2.39
C SER A 84 18.34 26.81 -3.07
N ASP A 85 18.42 25.86 -4.00
CA ASP A 85 17.27 25.28 -4.67
C ASP A 85 16.60 24.16 -3.88
N TRP A 86 17.20 23.67 -2.80
CA TRP A 86 16.51 22.80 -1.84
C TRP A 86 15.66 23.64 -0.90
N ILE A 87 14.34 23.42 -0.94
CA ILE A 87 13.35 24.21 -0.21
C ILE A 87 12.61 23.29 0.77
N VAL A 88 12.45 23.75 2.00
CA VAL A 88 11.53 23.15 2.97
C VAL A 88 10.13 23.67 2.65
N TYR A 89 9.23 22.79 2.21
CA TYR A 89 7.85 23.15 1.86
C TYR A 89 6.90 22.99 3.05
N GLY A 90 5.82 23.77 3.05
CA GLY A 90 4.70 23.52 3.94
C GLY A 90 4.00 22.20 3.62
N LEU A 91 3.45 21.54 4.65
CA LEU A 91 2.67 20.31 4.44
C LEU A 91 1.48 20.56 3.51
N ASP A 92 0.78 21.68 3.69
CA ASP A 92 -0.39 22.05 2.90
C ASP A 92 -0.03 22.28 1.43
N ASP A 93 1.15 22.85 1.14
CA ASP A 93 1.63 23.06 -0.24
C ASP A 93 1.89 21.73 -0.95
N LEU A 94 2.51 20.77 -0.24
CA LEU A 94 2.77 19.43 -0.76
C LEU A 94 1.48 18.66 -1.01
N LEU A 95 0.51 18.76 -0.08
CA LEU A 95 -0.81 18.14 -0.25
C LEU A 95 -1.57 18.80 -1.40
N ALA A 96 -1.59 20.13 -1.49
CA ALA A 96 -2.23 20.86 -2.59
C ALA A 96 -1.59 20.53 -3.95
N PHE A 97 -0.28 20.27 -3.99
CA PHE A 97 0.38 19.80 -5.21
C PHE A 97 -0.12 18.42 -5.63
N VAL A 98 -0.14 17.47 -4.70
CA VAL A 98 -0.55 16.08 -4.96
C VAL A 98 -2.04 15.97 -5.30
N TYR A 99 -2.88 16.70 -4.58
CA TYR A 99 -4.33 16.64 -4.67
C TYR A 99 -4.94 17.81 -5.46
N ARG A 100 -4.19 18.51 -6.32
CA ARG A 100 -4.68 19.71 -7.03
C ARG A 100 -6.07 19.56 -7.66
N ASP A 101 -6.33 18.41 -8.27
CA ASP A 101 -7.57 18.11 -9.00
C ASP A 101 -8.36 16.95 -8.35
N SER A 102 -8.10 16.68 -7.07
CA SER A 102 -8.68 15.55 -6.33
C SER A 102 -8.83 15.90 -4.85
N SER A 103 -9.59 15.13 -4.08
CA SER A 103 -9.62 15.30 -2.63
C SER A 103 -8.87 14.18 -1.94
N PHE A 104 -8.08 14.54 -0.92
CA PHE A 104 -7.46 13.58 0.00
C PHE A 104 -8.54 12.75 0.71
N GLU A 105 -9.61 13.42 1.13
CA GLU A 105 -10.73 12.83 1.85
C GLU A 105 -11.42 11.72 1.05
N ALA A 106 -11.48 11.85 -0.29
CA ALA A 106 -12.04 10.79 -1.11
C ALA A 106 -11.14 9.54 -1.14
N LEU A 107 -9.81 9.71 -1.15
CA LEU A 107 -8.89 8.57 -1.11
C LEU A 107 -8.96 7.86 0.25
N ASP A 108 -8.96 8.63 1.34
CA ASP A 108 -9.06 8.08 2.69
C ASP A 108 -10.39 7.33 2.91
N GLU A 109 -11.51 7.90 2.46
CA GLU A 109 -12.82 7.25 2.58
C GLU A 109 -12.93 5.98 1.73
N ASP A 110 -12.37 5.97 0.52
CA ASP A 110 -12.30 4.76 -0.31
C ASP A 110 -11.48 3.66 0.39
N ASN A 111 -10.34 4.02 0.98
CA ASN A 111 -9.50 3.08 1.74
C ASN A 111 -10.25 2.49 2.93
N ARG A 112 -10.92 3.33 3.72
CA ARG A 112 -11.68 2.89 4.88
C ARG A 112 -12.82 1.95 4.51
N LYS A 113 -13.57 2.26 3.45
CA LYS A 113 -14.65 1.38 2.97
C LYS A 113 -14.11 0.05 2.45
N LEU A 114 -13.02 0.08 1.68
CA LEU A 114 -12.40 -1.12 1.14
C LEU A 114 -11.84 -1.99 2.26
N ASP A 115 -11.18 -1.41 3.26
CA ASP A 115 -10.60 -2.13 4.40
C ASP A 115 -11.67 -2.92 5.18
N LEU A 116 -12.77 -2.24 5.53
CA LEU A 116 -13.88 -2.86 6.24
C LEU A 116 -14.47 -4.05 5.46
N ALA A 117 -14.72 -3.86 4.16
CA ALA A 117 -15.23 -4.92 3.30
C ALA A 117 -14.22 -6.07 3.10
N ALA A 118 -12.94 -5.75 2.99
CA ALA A 118 -11.88 -6.72 2.74
C ALA A 118 -11.55 -7.58 3.96
N ILE A 119 -11.57 -7.01 5.17
CA ILE A 119 -11.33 -7.74 6.42
C ILE A 119 -12.41 -8.80 6.64
N GLU A 120 -13.69 -8.44 6.46
CA GLU A 120 -14.80 -9.40 6.60
C GLU A 120 -14.64 -10.58 5.64
N LEU A 121 -14.32 -10.30 4.38
CA LEU A 121 -14.12 -11.34 3.37
C LEU A 121 -12.88 -12.20 3.62
N ARG A 122 -11.78 -11.59 4.09
CA ARG A 122 -10.57 -12.32 4.47
C ARG A 122 -10.88 -13.33 5.56
N ASP A 123 -11.49 -12.89 6.66
CA ASP A 123 -11.74 -13.74 7.82
C ASP A 123 -12.68 -14.88 7.44
N ARG A 124 -13.76 -14.58 6.72
CA ARG A 124 -14.67 -15.60 6.18
C ARG A 124 -13.96 -16.57 5.24
N ALA A 125 -13.06 -16.10 4.38
CA ALA A 125 -12.28 -16.95 3.49
C ALA A 125 -11.37 -17.91 4.28
N LEU A 126 -10.64 -17.39 5.28
CA LEU A 126 -9.75 -18.19 6.12
C LEU A 126 -10.50 -19.28 6.88
N ASP A 127 -11.66 -18.96 7.44
CA ASP A 127 -12.54 -19.92 8.11
C ASP A 127 -13.02 -21.00 7.13
N LEU A 128 -13.53 -20.57 5.97
CA LEU A 128 -14.08 -21.49 4.96
C LEU A 128 -13.02 -22.42 4.38
N PHE A 129 -11.81 -21.93 4.10
CA PHE A 129 -10.72 -22.78 3.62
C PHE A 129 -10.19 -23.72 4.71
N SER A 130 -10.24 -23.32 5.98
CA SER A 130 -9.92 -24.23 7.10
C SER A 130 -10.94 -25.37 7.19
N LEU A 131 -12.25 -25.08 7.03
CA LEU A 131 -13.29 -26.12 6.98
C LEU A 131 -13.12 -27.07 5.78
N VAL A 132 -12.72 -26.54 4.62
CA VAL A 132 -12.42 -27.36 3.44
C VAL A 132 -11.20 -28.25 3.69
N GLU A 133 -10.16 -27.72 4.33
CA GLU A 133 -8.95 -28.45 4.69
C GLU A 133 -9.26 -29.65 5.60
N GLU A 134 -10.08 -29.43 6.63
CA GLU A 134 -10.51 -30.46 7.59
C GLU A 134 -11.47 -31.50 6.99
N GLY A 135 -12.38 -31.05 6.13
CA GLY A 135 -13.43 -31.89 5.55
C GLY A 135 -13.05 -32.65 4.27
N ALA A 136 -11.93 -32.28 3.63
CA ALA A 136 -11.47 -32.90 2.40
C ALA A 136 -10.29 -33.86 2.65
N THR A 137 -10.04 -34.75 1.68
CA THR A 137 -8.89 -35.66 1.70
C THR A 137 -8.04 -35.49 0.44
N GLY A 138 -6.77 -35.89 0.53
CA GLY A 138 -5.85 -35.88 -0.61
C GLY A 138 -5.53 -34.47 -1.13
N SER A 139 -5.58 -34.29 -2.45
CA SER A 139 -5.16 -33.07 -3.12
C SER A 139 -5.99 -31.84 -2.77
N VAL A 140 -7.28 -31.99 -2.47
CA VAL A 140 -8.17 -30.86 -2.15
C VAL A 140 -7.83 -30.23 -0.82
N SER A 141 -7.53 -31.04 0.21
CA SER A 141 -7.11 -30.54 1.52
C SER A 141 -5.80 -29.76 1.42
N LYS A 142 -4.81 -30.29 0.69
CA LYS A 142 -3.55 -29.58 0.41
C LYS A 142 -3.78 -28.25 -0.32
N ILE A 143 -4.63 -28.24 -1.36
CA ILE A 143 -4.96 -27.02 -2.09
C ILE A 143 -5.58 -25.97 -1.17
N ALA A 144 -6.47 -26.37 -0.25
CA ALA A 144 -7.09 -25.45 0.71
C ALA A 144 -6.07 -24.87 1.69
N ALA A 145 -5.16 -25.69 2.22
CA ALA A 145 -4.06 -25.24 3.07
C ALA A 145 -3.13 -24.25 2.35
N ASP A 146 -2.72 -24.56 1.12
CA ASP A 146 -1.87 -23.68 0.30
C ASP A 146 -2.56 -22.34 0.00
N ILE A 147 -3.86 -22.36 -0.29
CA ILE A 147 -4.69 -21.16 -0.49
C ILE A 147 -4.74 -20.33 0.78
N ARG A 148 -5.01 -20.95 1.93
CA ARG A 148 -5.09 -20.25 3.21
C ARG A 148 -3.78 -19.52 3.53
N GLN A 149 -2.65 -20.19 3.33
CA GLN A 149 -1.33 -19.57 3.50
C GLN A 149 -1.09 -18.41 2.52
N SER A 150 -1.55 -18.56 1.27
CA SER A 150 -1.44 -17.49 0.26
C SER A 150 -2.27 -16.26 0.63
N ILE A 151 -3.47 -16.45 1.17
CA ILE A 151 -4.32 -15.35 1.66
C ILE A 151 -3.66 -14.63 2.84
N LEU A 152 -3.14 -15.36 3.82
CA LEU A 152 -2.43 -14.77 4.96
C LEU A 152 -1.23 -13.92 4.49
N SER A 153 -0.40 -14.48 3.63
CA SER A 153 0.78 -13.78 3.09
C SER A 153 0.38 -12.53 2.29
N ALA A 154 -0.67 -12.61 1.47
CA ALA A 154 -1.12 -11.45 0.68
C ALA A 154 -1.59 -10.30 1.59
N TRP A 155 -2.27 -10.61 2.70
CA TRP A 155 -2.78 -9.59 3.62
C TRP A 155 -1.74 -8.97 4.56
N GLU A 156 -0.61 -9.63 4.81
CA GLU A 156 0.51 -9.00 5.55
C GLU A 156 1.05 -7.76 4.81
N ASP A 157 1.03 -7.81 3.48
CA ASP A 157 1.56 -6.75 2.62
C ASP A 157 0.55 -5.65 2.27
N THR A 158 -0.75 -5.81 2.58
CA THR A 158 -1.75 -4.82 2.19
C THR A 158 -1.63 -3.51 2.98
N SER A 159 -1.11 -3.53 4.21
CA SER A 159 -1.15 -2.34 5.07
C SER A 159 -0.30 -1.17 4.53
N ALA A 160 -0.87 0.04 4.57
CA ALA A 160 -0.13 1.28 4.30
C ALA A 160 1.08 1.41 5.23
N GLN A 161 0.95 0.96 6.48
CA GLN A 161 2.04 0.95 7.45
C GLN A 161 3.22 0.06 7.03
N SER A 162 2.96 -1.08 6.36
CA SER A 162 4.03 -1.94 5.83
C SER A 162 4.86 -1.20 4.77
N TYR A 163 4.20 -0.47 3.87
CA TYR A 163 4.86 0.38 2.88
C TYR A 163 5.73 1.45 3.55
N VAL A 164 5.17 2.22 4.49
CA VAL A 164 5.90 3.26 5.23
C VAL A 164 7.10 2.67 5.97
N SER A 165 6.91 1.52 6.63
CA SER A 165 7.97 0.86 7.38
C SER A 165 9.12 0.39 6.48
N ARG A 166 8.83 -0.08 5.26
CA ARG A 166 9.87 -0.38 4.26
C ARG A 166 10.62 0.87 3.82
N ALA A 167 9.90 1.96 3.54
CA ALA A 167 10.51 3.23 3.13
C ALA A 167 11.44 3.79 4.23
N ILE A 168 10.99 3.77 5.48
CA ILE A 168 11.80 4.17 6.65
C ILE A 168 13.06 3.32 6.79
N LYS A 169 12.97 1.99 6.58
CA LYS A 169 14.13 1.09 6.66
C LYS A 169 15.20 1.42 5.63
N SER A 170 14.81 1.94 4.46
CA SER A 170 15.71 2.37 3.39
C SER A 170 16.22 3.82 3.54
N ALA A 171 15.65 4.61 4.44
CA ALA A 171 16.05 5.98 4.66
C ALA A 171 17.43 6.08 5.35
N PRO A 172 18.20 7.15 5.10
CA PRO A 172 19.44 7.43 5.81
C PRO A 172 19.22 7.43 7.33
N ARG A 173 20.17 6.83 8.06
CA ARG A 173 20.08 6.64 9.53
C ARG A 173 20.90 7.63 10.34
N MET A 174 21.59 8.55 9.68
CA MET A 174 22.45 9.54 10.32
C MET A 174 22.36 10.87 9.61
N THR A 175 22.41 11.94 10.39
CA THR A 175 22.66 13.31 9.94
C THR A 175 23.51 13.99 11.02
N ARG A 176 24.26 15.03 10.67
CA ARG A 176 24.97 15.90 11.60
C ARG A 176 24.15 17.13 11.98
N ASP A 177 23.02 17.35 11.29
CA ASP A 177 22.08 18.40 11.64
C ASP A 177 21.33 18.01 12.94
N SER A 178 21.85 18.52 14.05
CA SER A 178 21.30 18.28 15.39
C SER A 178 19.87 18.80 15.55
N SER A 179 19.49 19.83 14.79
CA SER A 179 18.14 20.37 14.81
C SER A 179 17.17 19.34 14.22
N ASN A 180 17.49 18.77 13.06
CA ASN A 180 16.69 17.74 12.41
C ASN A 180 16.67 16.41 13.19
N ILE A 181 17.75 16.05 13.89
CA ILE A 181 17.74 14.90 14.83
C ILE A 181 16.73 15.13 15.94
N SER A 182 16.71 16.32 16.55
CA SER A 182 15.86 16.62 17.70
C SER A 182 14.37 16.55 17.38
N GLN A 183 14.00 16.74 16.10
CA GLN A 183 12.64 16.61 15.59
C GLN A 183 12.22 15.16 15.31
N GLY A 184 13.16 14.21 15.33
CA GLY A 184 12.91 12.79 15.06
C GLY A 184 12.67 12.47 13.58
N MET A 185 12.23 11.24 13.31
CA MET A 185 11.89 10.82 11.94
C MET A 185 10.44 11.15 11.61
N ARG A 186 10.22 11.70 10.42
CA ARG A 186 8.90 12.03 9.85
C ARG A 186 8.75 11.35 8.50
N THR A 187 7.53 10.90 8.19
CA THR A 187 7.23 10.28 6.90
C THR A 187 7.02 11.36 5.85
N PRO A 188 7.78 11.37 4.74
CA PRO A 188 7.57 12.32 3.64
C PRO A 188 6.17 12.17 3.03
N VAL A 189 5.60 13.29 2.56
CA VAL A 189 4.23 13.33 2.01
C VAL A 189 4.04 12.31 0.88
N HIS A 190 4.97 12.25 -0.07
CA HIS A 190 4.86 11.31 -1.19
C HIS A 190 4.86 9.85 -0.72
N VAL A 191 5.60 9.50 0.34
CA VAL A 191 5.60 8.14 0.91
C VAL A 191 4.24 7.82 1.53
N ALA A 192 3.67 8.75 2.30
CA ALA A 192 2.34 8.57 2.90
C ALA A 192 1.27 8.39 1.82
N VAL A 193 1.29 9.20 0.76
CA VAL A 193 0.34 9.09 -0.36
C VAL A 193 0.51 7.77 -1.11
N LEU A 194 1.75 7.41 -1.46
CA LEU A 194 2.03 6.15 -2.15
C LEU A 194 1.65 4.93 -1.31
N ALA A 195 1.78 5.01 0.02
CA ALA A 195 1.32 3.96 0.92
C ALA A 195 -0.20 3.75 0.87
N GLN A 196 -0.99 4.83 0.82
CA GLN A 196 -2.44 4.75 0.68
C GLN A 196 -2.84 4.15 -0.68
N LEU A 197 -2.15 4.54 -1.76
CA LEU A 197 -2.37 3.99 -3.10
C LEU A 197 -1.94 2.52 -3.22
N HIS A 198 -0.88 2.14 -2.50
CA HIS A 198 -0.42 0.77 -2.39
C HIS A 198 -1.46 -0.09 -1.66
N PHE A 199 -2.00 0.40 -0.53
CA PHE A 199 -3.06 -0.28 0.20
C PHE A 199 -4.26 -0.63 -0.70
N LEU A 200 -4.76 0.33 -1.49
CA LEU A 200 -5.85 0.07 -2.45
C LEU A 200 -5.51 -1.07 -3.40
N LYS A 201 -4.34 -1.00 -4.02
CA LYS A 201 -3.92 -1.95 -5.03
C LYS A 201 -3.76 -3.35 -4.44
N GLU A 202 -2.97 -3.49 -3.38
CA GLU A 202 -2.69 -4.79 -2.79
C GLU A 202 -3.96 -5.42 -2.20
N THR A 203 -4.86 -4.62 -1.60
CA THR A 203 -6.14 -5.13 -1.10
C THR A 203 -7.02 -5.65 -2.24
N ALA A 204 -7.04 -4.96 -3.38
CA ALA A 204 -7.73 -5.43 -4.57
C ALA A 204 -7.13 -6.74 -5.11
N ASP A 205 -5.80 -6.81 -5.22
CA ASP A 205 -5.11 -8.01 -5.68
C ASP A 205 -5.37 -9.21 -4.73
N ALA A 206 -5.43 -8.95 -3.42
CA ALA A 206 -5.75 -9.94 -2.39
C ALA A 206 -7.22 -10.42 -2.47
N LEU A 207 -8.18 -9.52 -2.70
CA LEU A 207 -9.58 -9.89 -2.95
C LEU A 207 -9.75 -10.73 -4.23
N LEU A 208 -8.98 -10.40 -5.28
CA LEU A 208 -8.97 -11.19 -6.52
C LEU A 208 -8.40 -12.58 -6.29
N LEU A 209 -7.36 -12.70 -5.47
CA LEU A 209 -6.82 -14.00 -5.02
C LEU A 209 -7.90 -14.82 -4.31
N VAL A 210 -8.66 -14.23 -3.39
CA VAL A 210 -9.77 -14.91 -2.69
C VAL A 210 -10.82 -15.41 -3.68
N ALA A 211 -11.27 -14.56 -4.61
CA ALA A 211 -12.26 -14.94 -5.62
C ALA A 211 -11.79 -16.12 -6.50
N ASN A 212 -10.56 -16.03 -7.00
CA ASN A 212 -9.97 -17.08 -7.84
C ASN A 212 -9.74 -18.38 -7.05
N SER A 213 -9.39 -18.28 -5.78
CA SER A 213 -9.19 -19.44 -4.90
C SER A 213 -10.50 -20.18 -4.63
N ALA A 214 -11.58 -19.44 -4.35
CA ALA A 214 -12.91 -20.01 -4.18
C ALA A 214 -13.36 -20.75 -5.45
N ARG A 215 -13.20 -20.11 -6.61
CA ARG A 215 -13.47 -20.73 -7.91
C ARG A 215 -12.65 -22.00 -8.15
N ARG A 216 -11.35 -21.97 -7.83
CA ARG A 216 -10.45 -23.12 -8.01
C ARG A 216 -10.90 -24.34 -7.21
N VAL A 217 -11.31 -24.15 -5.95
CA VAL A 217 -11.82 -25.25 -5.11
C VAL A 217 -13.15 -25.79 -5.65
N LEU A 218 -14.05 -24.90 -6.11
CA LEU A 218 -15.31 -25.29 -6.75
C LEU A 218 -15.10 -26.11 -8.03
N LEU A 219 -14.11 -25.77 -8.85
CA LEU A 219 -13.80 -26.51 -10.08
C LEU A 219 -13.06 -27.83 -9.78
N GLY A 220 -12.08 -27.80 -8.88
CA GLY A 220 -11.32 -28.99 -8.50
C GLY A 220 -12.19 -30.09 -7.88
N SER A 221 -13.20 -29.71 -7.09
CA SER A 221 -14.16 -30.66 -6.51
C SER A 221 -15.07 -31.34 -7.55
N LYS A 222 -15.29 -30.73 -8.73
CA LYS A 222 -16.07 -31.31 -9.83
C LYS A 222 -15.27 -32.31 -10.66
N LEU A 223 -13.94 -32.15 -10.75
CA LEU A 223 -13.05 -33.01 -11.53
C LEU A 223 -12.70 -34.33 -10.84
N ILE A 224 -13.03 -34.47 -9.55
CA ILE A 224 -12.78 -35.68 -8.74
C ILE A 224 -14.04 -36.59 -8.68
N LYS A 225 -15.09 -36.25 -9.44
CA LYS A 225 -16.25 -37.12 -9.68
C LYS A 225 -15.97 -38.10 -10.81
#